data_AF-G0TWB5-F1
#
_entry.id   AF-G0TWB5-F1
#
_cell.length_a   1.000
_cell.length_b   1.000
_cell.length_c   1.000
_cell.angle_alpha   90.00
_cell.angle_beta   90.00
_cell.angle_gamma   90.00
#
_symmetry.space_group_name_H-M   'P 1'
#
loop_
_entity.id
_entity.type
_entity.pdbx_description
1 polymer ?
#
loop_
_entity_poly.entity_id
_entity_poly.type
_entity_poly.pdbx_seq_one_letter_code
_entity_poly.pdbx_strand_id
1 'polypeptide(L)'
;RTSAQLSGCCNDVKQVLRSLQKCGMPITSANILVDEDGFPGRSGQPTRHNILRHLAWLVLGAKPGDVLFLFFSGHGTQTKALHDAAEEFDQCLLPVDYEKNGCILDNDIHKVLLSRLPAGVRLTAVFDCCHSGTMMDLAFKYACSASSAPQCGGHMERIREGNDVKADVLMVSGCEDDQTSADVHDTATLGTGSTGAGGAITQCLTYMIQNRTTASYRDLFHATRDMLHRKGYTQIPQLCASKPLDLQQQFSLMNKFVTDKSVA
;
A
#
# COMPACT_ATOMS: atom_id res chain seq x y z
N ARG A 1 2.86 -0.14 27.65
CA ARG A 1 3.17 -0.86 26.38
C ARG A 1 2.00 -1.78 26.12
N THR A 2 1.34 -1.65 24.97
CA THR A 2 0.21 -2.51 24.58
C THR A 2 0.75 -3.83 24.01
N SER A 3 -0.09 -4.87 23.96
CA SER A 3 0.27 -6.17 23.36
C SER A 3 0.62 -6.06 21.86
N ALA A 4 0.13 -5.03 21.16
CA ALA A 4 0.33 -4.82 19.72
C ALA A 4 1.46 -3.81 19.37
N GLN A 5 2.44 -3.58 20.24
CA GLN A 5 3.48 -2.56 19.99
C GLN A 5 4.42 -2.95 18.84
N LEU A 6 4.55 -2.07 17.83
CA LEU A 6 5.58 -2.13 16.78
C LEU A 6 6.68 -1.09 17.05
N SER A 7 7.92 -1.40 16.66
CA SER A 7 9.08 -0.52 16.87
C SER A 7 9.50 0.30 15.64
N GLY A 8 9.00 -0.05 14.44
CA GLY A 8 9.49 0.49 13.17
C GLY A 8 8.62 1.56 12.49
N CYS A 9 7.31 1.58 12.74
CA CYS A 9 6.35 2.26 11.86
C CYS A 9 6.56 3.77 11.74
N CYS A 10 6.75 4.47 12.86
CA CYS A 10 7.05 5.90 12.82
C CYS A 10 8.40 6.20 12.16
N ASN A 11 9.39 5.31 12.28
CA ASN A 11 10.66 5.44 11.56
C ASN A 11 10.48 5.24 10.05
N ASP A 12 9.57 4.37 9.62
CA ASP A 12 9.23 4.19 8.21
C ASP A 12 8.66 5.47 7.60
N VAL A 13 7.72 6.13 8.31
CA VAL A 13 7.20 7.44 7.91
C VAL A 13 8.35 8.45 7.73
N LYS A 14 9.31 8.49 8.66
CA LYS A 14 10.51 9.36 8.55
C LYS A 14 11.37 8.99 7.33
N GLN A 15 11.49 7.71 6.97
CA GLN A 15 12.25 7.27 5.80
C GLN A 15 11.58 7.68 4.49
N VAL A 16 10.26 7.52 4.39
CA VAL A 16 9.48 7.89 3.21
C VAL A 16 9.50 9.41 3.00
N LEU A 17 9.24 10.20 4.04
CA LEU A 17 9.29 11.67 3.96
C LEU A 17 10.66 12.15 3.45
N ARG A 18 11.76 11.62 4.01
CA ARG A 18 13.12 11.92 3.54
C ARG A 18 13.34 11.53 2.09
N SER A 19 12.77 10.41 1.65
CA SER A 19 12.96 9.91 0.28
C SER A 19 12.16 10.73 -0.74
N LEU A 20 10.95 11.14 -0.39
CA LEU A 20 10.14 12.08 -1.18
C LEU A 20 10.81 13.45 -1.29
N GLN A 21 11.37 13.96 -0.19
CA GLN A 21 12.14 15.20 -0.21
C GLN A 21 13.38 15.09 -1.10
N LYS A 22 14.16 14.00 -0.95
CA LYS A 22 15.37 13.75 -1.76
C LYS A 22 15.08 13.60 -3.25
N CYS A 23 13.92 13.05 -3.62
CA CYS A 23 13.53 12.91 -5.02
C CYS A 23 12.93 14.19 -5.62
N GLY A 24 12.79 15.25 -4.82
CA GLY A 24 12.28 16.54 -5.26
C GLY A 24 10.77 16.53 -5.50
N MET A 25 10.01 15.66 -4.81
CA MET A 25 8.56 15.65 -4.92
C MET A 25 7.99 17.01 -4.44
N PRO A 26 7.27 17.76 -5.30
CA PRO A 26 6.74 19.07 -4.94
C PRO A 26 5.47 18.92 -4.07
N ILE A 27 5.65 18.54 -2.81
CA ILE A 27 4.55 18.37 -1.85
C ILE A 27 3.99 19.76 -1.50
N THR A 28 2.78 20.05 -1.99
CA THR A 28 2.07 21.30 -1.72
C THR A 28 1.30 21.29 -0.40
N SER A 29 0.91 20.11 0.08
CA SER A 29 0.20 19.91 1.34
C SER A 29 0.41 18.48 1.83
N ALA A 30 0.57 18.29 3.13
CA ALA A 30 0.74 16.98 3.75
C ALA A 30 0.06 16.93 5.13
N ASN A 31 -0.46 15.75 5.48
CA ASN A 31 -0.90 15.44 6.83
C ASN A 31 -0.19 14.18 7.32
N ILE A 32 0.31 14.22 8.56
CA ILE A 32 1.09 13.13 9.16
C ILE A 32 0.38 12.66 10.42
N LEU A 33 -0.18 11.45 10.39
CA LEU A 33 -0.81 10.82 11.55
C LEU A 33 0.14 9.79 12.15
N VAL A 34 0.61 10.06 13.37
CA VAL A 34 1.57 9.20 14.10
C VAL A 34 1.26 9.24 15.60
N ASP A 35 1.53 8.13 16.26
CA ASP A 35 1.36 7.96 17.71
C ASP A 35 2.61 8.32 18.52
N GLU A 36 3.76 8.56 17.85
CA GLU A 36 4.98 9.10 18.45
C GLU A 36 4.80 10.59 18.83
N ASP A 37 4.96 10.89 20.12
CA ASP A 37 4.97 12.26 20.61
C ASP A 37 6.23 13.02 20.17
N GLY A 38 6.08 14.31 19.89
CA GLY A 38 7.18 15.16 19.41
C GLY A 38 7.60 14.93 17.95
N PHE A 39 6.89 14.08 17.20
CA PHE A 39 7.17 13.86 15.78
C PHE A 39 7.01 15.17 14.97
N PRO A 40 8.03 15.61 14.20
CA PRO A 40 7.97 16.85 13.43
C PRO A 40 6.87 16.86 12.36
N GLY A 41 6.03 17.89 12.34
CA GLY A 41 4.94 18.02 11.36
C GLY A 41 3.74 17.12 11.61
N ARG A 42 3.63 16.51 12.80
CA ARG A 42 2.47 15.70 13.21
C ARG A 42 1.16 16.49 13.12
N SER A 43 0.20 15.98 12.36
CA SER A 43 -1.17 16.50 12.25
C SER A 43 -2.11 15.93 13.30
N GLY A 44 -1.82 14.74 13.84
CA GLY A 44 -2.66 14.12 14.87
C GLY A 44 -2.33 12.66 15.18
N GLN A 45 -3.12 12.07 16.06
CA GLN A 45 -3.11 10.63 16.37
C GLN A 45 -3.75 9.82 15.23
N PRO A 46 -3.25 8.62 14.88
CA PRO A 46 -3.84 7.75 13.87
C PRO A 46 -5.02 6.95 14.45
N THR A 47 -6.04 7.66 14.93
CA THR A 47 -7.31 7.07 15.37
C THR A 47 -8.19 6.71 14.17
N ARG A 48 -9.17 5.81 14.35
CA ARG A 48 -10.09 5.41 13.28
C ARG A 48 -10.74 6.62 12.60
N HIS A 49 -11.26 7.53 13.43
CA HIS A 49 -11.87 8.77 12.96
C HIS A 49 -10.89 9.63 12.17
N ASN A 50 -9.67 9.83 12.68
CA ASN A 50 -8.69 10.69 12.04
C ASN A 50 -8.21 10.11 10.72
N ILE A 51 -7.95 8.80 10.64
CA ILE A 51 -7.53 8.15 9.39
C ILE A 51 -8.59 8.35 8.31
N LEU A 52 -9.85 7.99 8.58
CA LEU A 52 -10.94 8.15 7.61
C LEU A 52 -11.14 9.60 7.18
N ARG A 53 -11.06 10.55 8.12
CA ARG A 53 -11.13 11.98 7.84
C ARG A 53 -10.01 12.45 6.90
N HIS A 54 -8.79 11.99 7.12
CA HIS A 54 -7.64 12.41 6.31
C HIS A 54 -7.58 11.71 4.95
N LEU A 55 -8.09 10.48 4.83
CA LEU A 55 -8.32 9.85 3.52
C LEU A 55 -9.35 10.65 2.71
N ALA A 56 -10.45 11.08 3.33
CA ALA A 56 -11.43 11.93 2.68
C ALA A 56 -10.85 13.30 2.28
N TRP A 57 -10.04 13.91 3.15
CA TRP A 57 -9.32 15.16 2.84
C TRP A 57 -8.38 15.02 1.64
N LEU A 58 -7.62 13.91 1.56
CA LEU A 58 -6.63 13.68 0.51
C LEU A 58 -7.23 13.74 -0.90
N VAL A 59 -8.50 13.33 -1.03
CA VAL A 59 -9.20 13.25 -2.32
C VAL A 59 -10.21 14.37 -2.51
N LEU A 60 -10.42 15.22 -1.50
CA LEU A 60 -11.40 16.29 -1.54
C LEU A 60 -10.99 17.34 -2.57
N GLY A 61 -11.81 17.50 -3.61
CA GLY A 61 -11.58 18.49 -4.65
C GLY A 61 -10.45 18.15 -5.61
N ALA A 62 -9.96 16.90 -5.61
CA ALA A 62 -8.96 16.43 -6.57
C ALA A 62 -9.43 16.63 -8.01
N LYS A 63 -8.53 17.08 -8.89
CA LYS A 63 -8.79 17.40 -10.29
C LYS A 63 -7.78 16.71 -11.20
N PRO A 64 -8.10 16.54 -12.50
CA PRO A 64 -7.15 15.99 -13.46
C PRO A 64 -5.81 16.75 -13.42
N GLY A 65 -4.70 16.01 -13.30
CA GLY A 65 -3.36 16.57 -13.13
C GLY A 65 -2.84 16.55 -11.69
N ASP A 66 -3.70 16.38 -10.70
CA ASP A 66 -3.26 16.25 -9.30
C ASP A 66 -2.54 14.91 -9.07
N VAL A 67 -1.51 14.96 -8.21
CA VAL A 67 -0.72 13.82 -7.78
C VAL A 67 -0.89 13.65 -6.28
N LEU A 68 -1.41 12.49 -5.88
CA LEU A 68 -1.71 12.12 -4.51
C LEU A 68 -0.77 10.99 -4.06
N PHE A 69 -0.41 11.01 -2.78
CA PHE A 69 0.45 10.00 -2.19
C PHE A 69 -0.10 9.60 -0.81
N LEU A 70 -0.27 8.30 -0.59
CA LEU A 70 -0.68 7.70 0.67
C LEU A 70 0.39 6.70 1.12
N PHE A 71 0.80 6.78 2.38
CA PHE A 71 1.69 5.81 3.00
C PHE A 71 1.13 5.40 4.35
N PHE A 72 1.07 4.09 4.58
CA PHE A 72 0.68 3.48 5.84
C PHE A 72 1.74 2.46 6.25
N SER A 73 2.20 2.53 7.50
CA SER A 73 2.99 1.48 8.15
C SER A 73 2.37 1.23 9.52
N GLY A 74 2.05 -0.02 9.82
CA GLY A 74 1.29 -0.38 11.01
C GLY A 74 0.75 -1.81 10.93
N HIS A 75 -0.23 -2.11 11.77
CA HIS A 75 -0.89 -3.41 11.74
C HIS A 75 -1.96 -3.47 10.65
N GLY A 76 -1.94 -4.57 9.92
CA GLY A 76 -2.97 -5.01 8.99
C GLY A 76 -3.41 -6.42 9.38
N THR A 77 -4.68 -6.72 9.18
CA THR A 77 -5.27 -8.02 9.55
C THR A 77 -6.45 -8.35 8.64
N GLN A 78 -7.11 -9.47 8.89
CA GLN A 78 -8.23 -9.96 8.11
C GLN A 78 -9.44 -10.25 9.00
N THR A 79 -10.63 -10.01 8.46
CA THR A 79 -11.89 -10.45 9.07
C THR A 79 -12.68 -11.22 8.02
N LYS A 80 -13.47 -12.20 8.44
CA LYS A 80 -14.34 -12.93 7.51
C LYS A 80 -15.24 -11.96 6.74
N ALA A 81 -15.25 -12.08 5.41
CA ALA A 81 -16.07 -11.23 4.56
C ALA A 81 -17.56 -11.50 4.84
N LEU A 82 -18.33 -10.44 5.12
CA LEU A 82 -19.78 -10.55 5.36
C LEU A 82 -20.58 -10.43 4.05
N HIS A 83 -20.03 -9.72 3.06
CA HIS A 83 -20.77 -9.28 1.87
C HIS A 83 -20.00 -9.39 0.55
N ASP A 84 -18.69 -9.70 0.55
CA ASP A 84 -17.93 -9.90 -0.68
C ASP A 84 -17.95 -11.38 -1.08
N ALA A 85 -18.36 -11.65 -2.32
CA ALA A 85 -18.35 -13.01 -2.89
C ALA A 85 -17.01 -13.32 -3.60
N ALA A 86 -16.17 -12.31 -3.83
CA ALA A 86 -14.87 -12.43 -4.49
C ALA A 86 -13.75 -12.84 -3.53
N GLU A 87 -13.87 -12.55 -2.24
CA GLU A 87 -12.88 -12.87 -1.21
C GLU A 87 -13.52 -13.52 0.02
N GLU A 88 -12.84 -14.50 0.61
CA GLU A 88 -13.28 -15.13 1.86
C GLU A 88 -13.07 -14.22 3.09
N PHE A 89 -12.11 -13.29 2.99
CA PHE A 89 -11.69 -12.39 4.07
C PHE A 89 -11.48 -10.96 3.58
N ASP A 90 -12.10 -9.99 4.27
CA ASP A 90 -11.84 -8.57 4.10
C ASP A 90 -10.53 -8.20 4.82
N GLN A 91 -9.68 -7.41 4.16
CA GLN A 91 -8.48 -6.86 4.79
C GLN A 91 -8.85 -5.63 5.63
N CYS A 92 -8.12 -5.38 6.71
CA CYS A 92 -8.34 -4.18 7.50
C CYS A 92 -7.09 -3.64 8.17
N LEU A 93 -7.06 -2.31 8.30
CA LEU A 93 -6.04 -1.58 9.05
C LEU A 93 -6.48 -1.45 10.51
N LEU A 94 -5.52 -1.50 11.44
CA LEU A 94 -5.77 -1.26 12.87
C LEU A 94 -5.33 0.16 13.25
N PRO A 95 -6.27 1.07 13.53
CA PRO A 95 -5.98 2.35 14.16
C PRO A 95 -5.45 2.18 15.59
N VAL A 96 -4.86 3.22 16.16
CA VAL A 96 -4.34 3.17 17.55
C VAL A 96 -5.45 2.93 18.59
N ASP A 97 -6.70 3.20 18.24
CA ASP A 97 -7.89 3.03 19.08
C ASP A 97 -8.82 1.90 18.60
N TYR A 98 -8.28 0.92 17.85
CA TYR A 98 -9.05 -0.20 17.28
C TYR A 98 -9.84 -1.00 18.32
N GLU A 99 -9.33 -1.17 19.54
CA GLU A 99 -10.03 -1.91 20.61
C GLU A 99 -11.39 -1.28 20.96
N LYS A 100 -11.50 0.04 20.84
CA LYS A 100 -12.72 0.79 21.16
C LYS A 100 -13.56 1.10 19.93
N ASN A 101 -12.91 1.41 18.81
CA ASN A 101 -13.58 1.96 17.62
C ASN A 101 -13.58 1.00 16.41
N GLY A 102 -12.95 -0.16 16.53
CA GLY A 102 -12.84 -1.16 15.46
C GLY A 102 -11.75 -0.84 14.44
N CYS A 103 -11.56 -1.78 13.51
CA CYS A 103 -10.64 -1.65 12.39
C CYS A 103 -11.23 -0.78 11.25
N ILE A 104 -10.43 -0.51 10.22
CA ILE A 104 -10.87 0.11 8.97
C ILE A 104 -10.77 -0.94 7.86
N LEU A 105 -11.92 -1.34 7.29
CA LEU A 105 -11.97 -2.32 6.20
C LEU A 105 -11.43 -1.71 4.89
N ASP A 106 -10.83 -2.54 4.05
CA ASP A 106 -10.46 -2.23 2.66
C ASP A 106 -11.63 -1.63 1.85
N ASN A 107 -12.83 -2.18 1.98
CA ASN A 107 -14.06 -1.65 1.37
C ASN A 107 -14.33 -0.18 1.77
N ASP A 108 -14.08 0.18 3.04
CA ASP A 108 -14.22 1.56 3.51
C ASP A 108 -13.13 2.46 2.91
N ILE A 109 -11.89 1.94 2.82
CA ILE A 109 -10.76 2.65 2.18
C ILE A 109 -11.09 2.89 0.70
N HIS A 110 -11.50 1.86 -0.03
CA HIS A 110 -11.88 1.93 -1.43
C HIS A 110 -12.96 2.99 -1.66
N LYS A 111 -14.04 2.96 -0.87
CA LYS A 111 -15.15 3.89 -0.99
C LYS A 111 -14.78 5.35 -0.68
N VAL A 112 -13.96 5.58 0.34
CA VAL A 112 -13.56 6.93 0.76
C VAL A 112 -12.49 7.49 -0.17
N LEU A 113 -11.53 6.66 -0.58
CA LEU A 113 -10.33 7.07 -1.29
C LEU A 113 -10.46 6.93 -2.82
N LEU A 114 -11.01 5.83 -3.34
CA LEU A 114 -10.89 5.49 -4.77
C LEU A 114 -12.12 5.85 -5.58
N SER A 115 -13.33 5.46 -5.15
CA SER A 115 -14.58 5.68 -5.92
C SER A 115 -14.89 7.17 -6.20
N ARG A 116 -14.22 8.09 -5.48
CA ARG A 116 -14.38 9.54 -5.62
C ARG A 116 -13.37 10.21 -6.54
N LEU A 117 -12.29 9.51 -6.94
CA LEU A 117 -11.22 10.13 -7.70
C LEU A 117 -11.59 10.26 -9.18
N PRO A 118 -11.53 11.48 -9.75
CA PRO A 118 -11.82 11.69 -11.16
C PRO A 118 -10.70 11.14 -12.05
N ALA A 119 -11.05 10.87 -13.31
CA ALA A 119 -10.08 10.50 -14.32
C ALA A 119 -8.96 11.55 -14.44
N GLY A 120 -7.72 11.09 -14.61
CA GLY A 120 -6.56 11.94 -14.77
C GLY A 120 -5.88 12.39 -13.47
N VAL A 121 -6.38 11.99 -12.31
CA VAL A 121 -5.63 12.03 -11.03
C VAL A 121 -4.70 10.83 -10.96
N ARG A 122 -3.50 11.02 -10.37
CA ARG A 122 -2.53 9.96 -10.07
C ARG A 122 -2.45 9.75 -8.55
N LEU A 123 -2.71 8.54 -8.05
CA LEU A 123 -2.56 8.20 -6.63
C LEU A 123 -1.58 7.03 -6.45
N THR A 124 -0.49 7.23 -5.71
CA THR A 124 0.34 6.10 -5.22
C THR A 124 0.03 5.84 -3.76
N ALA A 125 -0.42 4.63 -3.44
CA ALA A 125 -0.63 4.16 -2.08
C ALA A 125 0.39 3.08 -1.73
N VAL A 126 0.93 3.12 -0.54
CA VAL A 126 1.92 2.15 -0.06
C VAL A 126 1.52 1.66 1.31
N PHE A 127 1.37 0.35 1.45
CA PHE A 127 0.97 -0.31 2.68
C PHE A 127 2.08 -1.24 3.14
N ASP A 128 2.73 -0.87 4.23
CA ASP A 128 3.71 -1.68 4.95
C ASP A 128 3.03 -2.33 6.15
N CYS A 129 2.19 -3.32 5.86
CA CYS A 129 1.45 -4.10 6.85
C CYS A 129 1.16 -5.53 6.33
N CYS A 130 0.98 -6.46 7.26
CA CYS A 130 0.54 -7.83 6.93
C CYS A 130 -0.84 -7.81 6.29
N HIS A 131 -1.15 -8.82 5.48
CA HIS A 131 -2.48 -8.98 4.87
C HIS A 131 -2.92 -7.74 4.08
N SER A 132 -2.02 -7.22 3.24
CA SER A 132 -2.29 -6.01 2.44
C SER A 132 -2.25 -6.29 0.94
N GLY A 133 -2.30 -7.54 0.50
CA GLY A 133 -2.28 -7.89 -0.93
C GLY A 133 -3.46 -7.30 -1.71
N THR A 134 -4.61 -7.09 -1.05
CA THR A 134 -5.87 -6.66 -1.66
C THR A 134 -6.53 -5.45 -0.98
N MET A 135 -5.82 -4.75 -0.07
CA MET A 135 -6.30 -3.65 0.82
C MET A 135 -7.05 -2.47 0.16
N MET A 136 -7.17 -2.42 -1.16
CA MET A 136 -7.86 -1.36 -1.90
C MET A 136 -8.76 -1.88 -3.03
N ASP A 137 -9.04 -3.18 -3.11
CA ASP A 137 -9.91 -3.81 -4.12
C ASP A 137 -9.59 -3.40 -5.58
N LEU A 138 -8.31 -3.30 -5.90
CA LEU A 138 -7.86 -2.93 -7.24
C LEU A 138 -8.01 -4.09 -8.22
N ALA A 139 -8.39 -3.76 -9.46
CA ALA A 139 -8.74 -4.76 -10.48
C ALA A 139 -7.55 -5.54 -11.05
N PHE A 140 -6.34 -4.98 -11.01
CA PHE A 140 -5.16 -5.57 -11.62
C PHE A 140 -4.06 -5.81 -10.59
N LYS A 141 -3.35 -6.93 -10.71
CA LYS A 141 -2.23 -7.32 -9.84
C LYS A 141 -1.02 -7.78 -10.64
N TYR A 142 0.16 -7.53 -10.10
CA TYR A 142 1.43 -8.09 -10.53
C TYR A 142 2.23 -8.50 -9.30
N ALA A 143 2.56 -9.79 -9.21
CA ALA A 143 3.39 -10.34 -8.14
C ALA A 143 4.63 -11.00 -8.74
N CYS A 144 5.77 -10.83 -8.06
CA CYS A 144 7.05 -11.39 -8.49
C CYS A 144 7.39 -12.61 -7.62
N SER A 145 6.73 -13.76 -7.86
CA SER A 145 6.94 -14.97 -7.02
C SER A 145 8.36 -15.53 -7.16
N ALA A 146 8.85 -16.25 -6.14
CA ALA A 146 10.16 -16.91 -6.15
C ALA A 146 10.23 -18.09 -7.15
N SER A 147 9.09 -18.71 -7.48
CA SER A 147 8.95 -19.80 -8.44
C SER A 147 8.86 -19.34 -9.89
N SER A 148 8.97 -18.04 -10.16
CA SER A 148 8.95 -17.52 -11.51
C SER A 148 10.20 -17.94 -12.28
N ALA A 149 10.08 -19.06 -13.00
CA ALA A 149 10.77 -19.29 -14.26
C ALA A 149 10.63 -18.03 -15.16
N PRO A 150 11.37 -17.91 -16.29
CA PRO A 150 11.33 -16.73 -17.17
C PRO A 150 9.97 -16.38 -17.81
N GLN A 151 8.86 -16.97 -17.33
CA GLN A 151 7.50 -16.92 -17.85
C GLN A 151 6.47 -16.38 -16.82
N CYS A 152 6.84 -15.50 -15.89
CA CYS A 152 5.82 -14.53 -15.45
C CYS A 152 5.51 -13.67 -16.69
N GLY A 153 4.25 -13.67 -17.13
CA GLY A 153 3.80 -12.77 -18.18
C GLY A 153 4.30 -11.36 -17.84
N GLY A 154 4.93 -10.67 -18.79
CA GLY A 154 5.47 -9.32 -18.58
C GLY A 154 4.40 -8.25 -18.35
N HIS A 155 3.24 -8.64 -17.83
CA HIS A 155 1.95 -7.98 -17.87
C HIS A 155 1.27 -8.13 -16.50
N MET A 156 0.37 -7.21 -16.16
CA MET A 156 -0.50 -7.38 -15.01
C MET A 156 -1.61 -8.40 -15.31
N GLU A 157 -2.14 -9.01 -14.26
CA GLU A 157 -3.28 -9.92 -14.33
C GLU A 157 -4.53 -9.24 -13.77
N ARG A 158 -5.67 -9.38 -14.45
CA ARG A 158 -6.96 -8.99 -13.89
C ARG A 158 -7.37 -10.00 -12.83
N ILE A 159 -7.65 -9.53 -11.62
CA ILE A 159 -8.04 -10.35 -10.47
C ILE A 159 -9.47 -10.10 -9.98
N ARG A 160 -10.13 -9.05 -10.48
CA ARG A 160 -11.53 -8.72 -10.12
C ARG A 160 -12.36 -8.38 -11.35
N GLU A 161 -13.62 -8.76 -11.29
CA GLU A 161 -14.65 -8.36 -12.24
C GLU A 161 -15.18 -6.96 -11.88
N GLY A 162 -15.41 -6.12 -12.90
CA GLY A 162 -15.79 -4.72 -12.69
C GLY A 162 -14.60 -3.82 -12.29
N ASN A 163 -14.82 -2.50 -12.37
CA ASN A 163 -13.85 -1.46 -11.99
C ASN A 163 -14.55 -0.09 -11.99
N ASP A 164 -14.78 0.50 -10.83
CA ASP A 164 -15.36 1.84 -10.67
C ASP A 164 -14.29 2.94 -10.53
N VAL A 165 -13.00 2.58 -10.47
CA VAL A 165 -11.89 3.50 -10.24
C VAL A 165 -11.44 4.16 -11.55
N LYS A 166 -11.76 5.45 -11.72
CA LYS A 166 -11.42 6.22 -12.94
C LYS A 166 -9.99 6.73 -12.97
N ALA A 167 -9.41 6.99 -11.81
CA ALA A 167 -8.06 7.54 -11.64
C ALA A 167 -6.96 6.50 -11.88
N ASP A 168 -5.71 6.96 -11.99
CA ASP A 168 -4.53 6.10 -12.08
C ASP A 168 -4.02 5.82 -10.67
N VAL A 169 -4.42 4.66 -10.13
CA VAL A 169 -4.10 4.25 -8.75
C VAL A 169 -3.09 3.13 -8.80
N LEU A 170 -1.94 3.32 -8.15
CA LEU A 170 -0.92 2.31 -7.94
C LEU A 170 -0.85 2.00 -6.45
N MET A 171 -0.86 0.73 -6.11
CA MET A 171 -0.64 0.23 -4.77
C MET A 171 0.64 -0.58 -4.75
N VAL A 172 1.48 -0.34 -3.74
CA VAL A 172 2.63 -1.19 -3.42
C VAL A 172 2.42 -1.78 -2.03
N SER A 173 2.46 -3.10 -1.95
CA SER A 173 2.30 -3.84 -0.68
C SER A 173 3.22 -5.06 -0.63
N GLY A 174 3.17 -5.80 0.48
CA GLY A 174 3.99 -6.97 0.72
C GLY A 174 3.16 -8.11 1.27
N CYS A 175 3.37 -9.31 0.72
CA CYS A 175 2.80 -10.56 1.22
C CYS A 175 3.96 -11.48 1.60
N GLU A 176 3.84 -12.26 2.67
CA GLU A 176 4.76 -13.38 2.90
C GLU A 176 4.23 -14.63 2.18
N ASP A 177 5.12 -15.57 1.83
CA ASP A 177 4.73 -16.82 1.16
C ASP A 177 3.86 -17.74 2.04
N ASP A 178 3.96 -17.62 3.37
CA ASP A 178 3.31 -18.51 4.35
C ASP A 178 2.21 -17.82 5.18
N GLN A 179 1.63 -16.69 4.73
CA GLN A 179 0.57 -16.03 5.50
C GLN A 179 -0.66 -16.93 5.65
N THR A 180 -0.82 -17.52 6.83
CA THR A 180 -2.02 -18.24 7.24
C THR A 180 -3.01 -17.22 7.81
N SER A 181 -4.20 -17.13 7.23
CA SER A 181 -5.28 -16.28 7.71
C SER A 181 -5.73 -16.73 9.11
N ALA A 182 -5.38 -15.96 10.14
CA ALA A 182 -5.89 -16.17 11.50
C ALA A 182 -6.93 -15.09 11.80
N ASP A 183 -8.15 -15.51 12.18
CA ASP A 183 -9.27 -14.63 12.50
C ASP A 183 -8.99 -13.74 13.72
N VAL A 184 -9.38 -12.47 13.66
CA VAL A 184 -9.25 -11.48 14.76
C VAL A 184 -10.40 -11.57 15.74
N HIS A 185 -10.63 -12.76 16.29
CA HIS A 185 -11.38 -12.89 17.54
C HIS A 185 -10.47 -12.98 18.76
N ASP A 186 -9.16 -13.16 18.56
CA ASP A 186 -8.19 -13.25 19.65
C ASP A 186 -7.07 -12.22 19.48
N THR A 187 -7.20 -11.06 20.16
CA THR A 187 -6.18 -10.01 20.19
C THR A 187 -4.86 -10.47 20.82
N ALA A 188 -4.80 -11.67 21.41
CA ALA A 188 -3.58 -12.25 21.95
C ALA A 188 -2.56 -12.64 20.87
N THR A 189 -3.01 -12.93 19.64
CA THR A 189 -2.12 -13.35 18.53
C THR A 189 -1.51 -12.19 17.74
N LEU A 190 -2.07 -10.97 17.87
CA LEU A 190 -1.55 -9.75 17.25
C LEU A 190 -0.17 -9.31 17.79
N GLY A 191 0.25 -9.89 18.93
CA GLY A 191 1.38 -9.41 19.73
C GLY A 191 2.62 -10.29 19.82
N THR A 192 2.63 -11.47 19.20
CA THR A 192 3.75 -12.44 19.38
C THR A 192 4.66 -12.57 18.15
N GLY A 193 4.30 -11.96 17.02
CA GLY A 193 5.12 -11.91 15.81
C GLY A 193 6.28 -10.91 15.93
N SER A 194 7.26 -11.19 16.78
CA SER A 194 8.54 -10.46 16.86
C SER A 194 9.48 -10.74 15.68
N THR A 195 8.94 -11.01 14.49
CA THR A 195 9.72 -11.38 13.30
C THR A 195 9.52 -10.34 12.20
N GLY A 196 10.39 -9.33 12.20
CA GLY A 196 10.92 -8.70 10.97
C GLY A 196 9.99 -8.04 9.96
N ALA A 197 8.68 -7.94 10.19
CA ALA A 197 7.73 -7.51 9.16
C ALA A 197 7.76 -6.00 8.84
N GLY A 198 8.10 -5.16 9.83
CA GLY A 198 8.07 -3.70 9.69
C GLY A 198 9.18 -3.17 8.80
N GLY A 199 8.82 -2.58 7.67
CA GLY A 199 9.72 -1.77 6.86
C GLY A 199 10.12 -2.39 5.53
N ALA A 200 9.75 -3.64 5.22
CA ALA A 200 10.14 -4.27 3.96
C ALA A 200 9.60 -3.48 2.75
N ILE A 201 8.34 -3.07 2.81
CA ILE A 201 7.71 -2.31 1.73
C ILE A 201 8.18 -0.85 1.72
N THR A 202 8.53 -0.31 2.88
CA THR A 202 9.24 0.96 2.99
C THR A 202 10.60 0.89 2.31
N GLN A 203 11.38 -0.17 2.52
CA GLN A 203 12.63 -0.40 1.81
C GLN A 203 12.40 -0.55 0.31
N CYS A 204 11.29 -1.19 -0.09
CA CYS A 204 10.91 -1.32 -1.48
C CYS A 204 10.69 0.05 -2.13
N LEU A 205 9.78 0.85 -1.58
CA LEU A 205 9.50 2.19 -2.09
C LEU A 205 10.74 3.08 -2.10
N THR A 206 11.52 3.10 -1.02
CA THR A 206 12.70 3.96 -0.93
C THR A 206 13.74 3.59 -1.99
N TYR A 207 13.94 2.30 -2.26
CA TYR A 207 14.77 1.81 -3.35
C TYR A 207 14.23 2.23 -4.72
N MET A 208 12.92 2.06 -4.95
CA MET A 208 12.27 2.45 -6.19
C MET A 208 12.44 3.95 -6.49
N ILE A 209 12.24 4.80 -5.49
CA ILE A 209 12.41 6.25 -5.60
C ILE A 209 13.86 6.63 -5.92
N GLN A 210 14.83 5.96 -5.28
CA GLN A 210 16.26 6.24 -5.45
C GLN A 210 16.80 5.82 -6.83
N ASN A 211 16.24 4.75 -7.42
CA ASN A 211 16.72 4.18 -8.69
C ASN A 211 15.78 4.43 -9.88
N ARG A 212 14.86 5.40 -9.75
CA ARG A 212 13.79 5.68 -10.74
C ARG A 212 14.26 6.13 -12.13
N THR A 213 15.50 6.61 -12.26
CA THR A 213 15.93 7.41 -13.41
C THR A 213 16.13 6.63 -14.71
N THR A 214 16.18 5.29 -14.67
CA THR A 214 16.39 4.46 -15.87
C THR A 214 15.61 3.14 -15.90
N ALA A 215 14.94 2.76 -14.81
CA ALA A 215 14.30 1.45 -14.69
C ALA A 215 12.79 1.48 -15.00
N SER A 216 12.32 0.45 -15.69
CA SER A 216 10.89 0.16 -15.85
C SER A 216 10.26 -0.27 -14.52
N TYR A 217 8.93 -0.25 -14.42
CA TYR A 217 8.23 -0.83 -13.27
C TYR A 217 8.69 -2.26 -13.02
N ARG A 218 8.77 -3.09 -14.07
CA ARG A 218 9.20 -4.50 -13.97
C ARG A 218 10.61 -4.63 -13.39
N ASP A 219 11.58 -3.98 -14.02
CA ASP A 219 12.99 -4.16 -13.65
C ASP A 219 13.27 -3.64 -12.25
N LEU A 220 12.65 -2.51 -11.90
CA LEU A 220 12.76 -1.92 -10.57
C LEU A 220 12.13 -2.82 -9.52
N PHE A 221 11.00 -3.46 -9.83
CA PHE A 221 10.33 -4.37 -8.92
C PHE A 221 11.14 -5.66 -8.70
N HIS A 222 11.74 -6.21 -9.74
CA HIS A 222 12.66 -7.36 -9.65
C HIS A 222 13.90 -7.03 -8.82
N ALA A 223 14.55 -5.89 -9.11
CA ALA A 223 15.70 -5.43 -8.35
C ALA A 223 15.38 -5.22 -6.87
N THR A 224 14.16 -4.76 -6.58
CA THR A 224 13.68 -4.53 -5.22
C THR A 224 13.41 -5.84 -4.47
N ARG A 225 12.81 -6.84 -5.13
CA ARG A 225 12.67 -8.19 -4.57
C ARG A 225 14.04 -8.78 -4.24
N ASP A 226 14.99 -8.71 -5.16
CA ASP A 226 16.33 -9.25 -4.94
C ASP A 226 17.04 -8.51 -3.79
N MET A 227 16.78 -7.22 -3.62
CA MET A 227 17.27 -6.43 -2.48
C MET A 227 16.65 -6.89 -1.16
N LEU A 228 15.34 -7.18 -1.12
CA LEU A 228 14.66 -7.71 0.05
C LEU A 228 15.21 -9.09 0.45
N HIS A 229 15.34 -10.01 -0.50
CA HIS A 229 15.94 -11.32 -0.27
C HIS A 229 17.37 -11.21 0.29
N ARG A 230 18.21 -10.34 -0.28
CA ARG A 230 19.58 -10.10 0.23
C ARG A 230 19.61 -9.56 1.65
N LYS A 231 18.57 -8.84 2.07
CA LYS A 231 18.42 -8.31 3.43
C LYS A 231 17.74 -9.29 4.40
N GLY A 232 17.37 -10.49 3.94
CA GLY A 232 16.73 -11.51 4.77
C GLY A 232 15.23 -11.30 5.00
N TYR A 233 14.58 -10.46 4.20
CA TYR A 233 13.12 -10.32 4.20
C TYR A 233 12.49 -11.50 3.45
N THR A 234 11.40 -12.03 4.00
CA THR A 234 10.56 -13.09 3.40
C THR A 234 9.41 -12.52 2.58
N GLN A 235 9.16 -11.22 2.70
CA GLN A 235 8.09 -10.53 1.99
C GLN A 235 8.37 -10.46 0.50
N ILE A 236 7.36 -10.82 -0.28
CA ILE A 236 7.30 -10.62 -1.73
C ILE A 236 6.53 -9.33 -2.01
N PRO A 237 7.16 -8.33 -2.65
CA PRO A 237 6.47 -7.15 -3.11
C PRO A 237 5.34 -7.51 -4.08
N GLN A 238 4.21 -6.81 -3.94
CA GLN A 238 3.08 -6.87 -4.87
C GLN A 238 2.75 -5.47 -5.39
N LEU A 239 2.46 -5.38 -6.69
CA LEU A 239 1.87 -4.19 -7.31
C LEU A 239 0.42 -4.47 -7.62
N CYS A 240 -0.49 -3.61 -7.16
CA CYS A 240 -1.87 -3.61 -7.60
C CYS A 240 -2.20 -2.27 -8.25
N ALA A 241 -3.06 -2.26 -9.27
CA ALA A 241 -3.39 -1.06 -10.02
C ALA A 241 -4.87 -1.00 -10.43
N SER A 242 -5.39 0.22 -10.58
CA SER A 242 -6.74 0.44 -11.11
C SER A 242 -6.86 0.14 -12.60
N LYS A 243 -5.75 0.08 -13.34
CA LYS A 243 -5.72 -0.13 -14.80
C LYS A 243 -4.58 -1.10 -15.12
N PRO A 244 -4.60 -1.77 -16.28
CA PRO A 244 -3.52 -2.65 -16.66
C PRO A 244 -2.29 -1.79 -16.99
N LEU A 245 -1.40 -1.58 -16.02
CA LEU A 245 -0.19 -0.77 -16.18
C LEU A 245 0.81 -1.51 -17.07
N ASP A 246 1.31 -0.85 -18.09
CA ASP A 246 2.45 -1.33 -18.87
C ASP A 246 3.69 -1.37 -17.97
N LEU A 247 4.13 -2.57 -17.62
CA LEU A 247 5.26 -2.77 -16.72
C LEU A 247 6.60 -2.38 -17.35
N GLN A 248 6.68 -2.16 -18.67
CA GLN A 248 7.84 -1.58 -19.34
C GLN A 248 7.91 -0.06 -19.19
N GLN A 249 6.82 0.60 -18.79
CA GLN A 249 6.83 2.03 -18.51
C GLN A 249 7.85 2.34 -17.42
N GLN A 250 8.56 3.47 -17.56
CA GLN A 250 9.43 3.98 -16.51
C GLN A 250 8.64 4.25 -15.22
N PHE A 251 9.17 3.78 -14.08
CA PHE A 251 8.56 4.03 -12.78
C PHE A 251 8.44 5.54 -12.49
N SER A 252 7.24 5.97 -12.07
CA SER A 252 7.01 7.35 -11.65
C SER A 252 5.90 7.45 -10.62
N LEU A 253 6.12 8.33 -9.63
CA LEU A 253 5.09 8.71 -8.68
C LEU A 253 4.10 9.75 -9.24
N MET A 254 4.45 10.41 -10.36
CA MET A 254 3.73 11.58 -10.88
C MET A 254 3.08 11.33 -12.26
N ASN A 255 3.69 10.48 -13.08
CA ASN A 255 3.20 10.26 -14.44
C ASN A 255 1.97 9.34 -14.43
N LYS A 256 1.06 9.60 -15.39
CA LYS A 256 -0.07 8.73 -15.70
C LYS A 256 0.40 7.37 -16.22
N PHE A 257 -0.46 6.38 -16.10
CA PHE A 257 -0.19 5.04 -16.62
C PHE A 257 -0.25 5.03 -18.14
N VAL A 258 0.71 4.34 -18.74
CA VAL A 258 0.55 3.76 -20.07
C VAL A 258 -0.20 2.45 -19.86
N THR A 259 -1.39 2.34 -20.45
CA THR A 259 -2.20 1.13 -20.30
C THR A 259 -1.72 0.06 -21.27
N ASP A 260 -1.45 -1.13 -20.73
CA ASP A 260 -1.21 -2.32 -21.51
C ASP A 260 -2.52 -2.81 -22.15
N LYS A 261 -2.59 -2.72 -23.48
CA LYS A 261 -3.77 -3.10 -24.25
C LYS A 261 -3.94 -4.60 -24.44
N SER A 262 -2.92 -5.39 -24.07
CA SER A 262 -2.98 -6.86 -24.15
C SER A 262 -3.74 -7.49 -22.98
N VAL A 263 -3.99 -6.72 -21.92
CA VAL A 263 -4.71 -7.15 -20.72
C VAL A 263 -6.11 -6.53 -20.72
N ALA A 264 -7.15 -7.37 -20.65
CA ALA A 264 -8.57 -6.96 -20.63
C ALA A 264 -9.12 -6.81 -19.20
#